data_AF-X1CSU7-F1
#
_entry.id   AF-X1CSU7-F1
#
_cell.length_a   1.000
_cell.length_b   1.000
_cell.length_c   1.000
_cell.angle_alpha   90.00
_cell.angle_beta   90.00
_cell.angle_gamma   90.00
#
_symmetry.space_group_name_H-M   'P 1'
#
loop_
_entity.id
_entity.type
_entity.pdbx_description
1 polymer ?
#
loop_
_entity_poly.entity_id
_entity_poly.type
_entity_poly.pdbx_seq_one_letter_code
_entity_poly.pdbx_strand_id
1 'polypeptide(L)'
;MKRLSYAERLQIPLQGSEGVNFYSKEGLLLATGYTRVVIGGRGPYIEFDSSHVVREAIHVPKHALHKLQSTLTYYHEYRSNDKCFVKLYYQQMGVSYADYQEEMWYISPSDLKTDDIDDLLLPPYPSDESLPSRQESFRDLFGING
;
A
#
# COMPACT_ATOMS: atom_id res chain seq x y z
N MET A 1 7.58 11.45 20.27
CA MET A 1 7.51 11.55 18.80
C MET A 1 6.05 11.36 18.36
N LYS A 2 5.51 12.23 17.48
CA LYS A 2 4.12 12.10 16.99
C LYS A 2 4.02 10.87 16.08
N ARG A 3 3.02 10.01 16.31
CA ARG A 3 2.68 8.93 15.38
C ARG A 3 1.93 9.53 14.18
N LEU A 4 2.42 9.27 12.97
CA LEU A 4 1.78 9.70 11.73
C LEU A 4 0.55 8.84 11.44
N SER A 5 -0.51 9.48 10.96
CA SER A 5 -1.68 8.82 10.38
C SER A 5 -1.32 8.11 9.07
N TYR A 6 -2.18 7.22 8.58
CA TYR A 6 -1.94 6.57 7.28
C TYR A 6 -1.92 7.57 6.12
N ALA A 7 -2.79 8.59 6.15
CA ALA A 7 -2.81 9.63 5.13
C ALA A 7 -1.48 10.42 5.08
N GLU A 8 -0.89 10.73 6.24
CA GLU A 8 0.42 11.40 6.33
C GLU A 8 1.59 10.50 5.88
N ARG A 9 1.40 9.17 5.82
CA ARG A 9 2.45 8.20 5.50
C ARG A 9 2.42 7.74 4.05
N LEU A 10 1.30 7.89 3.36
CA LEU A 10 1.14 7.47 1.97
C LEU A 10 1.92 8.42 1.05
N GLN A 11 2.69 7.85 0.14
CA GLN A 11 3.48 8.61 -0.83
C GLN A 11 2.74 8.81 -2.17
N ILE A 12 1.47 8.39 -2.25
CA ILE A 12 0.60 8.59 -3.41
C ILE A 12 -0.67 9.34 -3.00
N PRO A 13 -1.33 10.06 -3.93
CA PRO A 13 -2.62 10.70 -3.66
C PRO A 13 -3.67 9.70 -3.20
N LEU A 14 -4.56 10.13 -2.29
CA LEU A 14 -5.69 9.30 -1.84
C LEU A 14 -6.75 9.14 -2.94
N GLN A 15 -6.88 10.13 -3.83
CA GLN A 15 -7.69 10.03 -5.03
C GLN A 15 -6.92 9.28 -6.12
N GLY A 16 -7.63 8.49 -6.92
CA GLY A 16 -7.08 7.72 -8.01
C GLY A 16 -6.39 8.54 -9.08
N SER A 17 -5.51 7.88 -9.81
CA SER A 17 -4.89 8.41 -11.02
C SER A 17 -4.79 7.31 -12.05
N GLU A 18 -5.21 7.62 -13.27
CA GLU A 18 -4.88 6.84 -14.45
C GLU A 18 -3.38 6.95 -14.73
N GLY A 19 -2.77 5.89 -15.29
CA GLY A 19 -1.40 5.92 -15.79
C GLY A 19 -0.29 5.73 -14.75
N VAL A 20 -0.61 5.45 -13.48
CA VAL A 20 0.39 5.04 -12.48
C VAL A 20 0.59 3.53 -12.57
N ASN A 21 1.82 3.09 -12.86
CA ASN A 21 2.16 1.68 -12.82
C ASN A 21 2.53 1.24 -11.41
N PHE A 22 1.93 0.14 -10.96
CA PHE A 22 2.22 -0.48 -9.68
C PHE A 22 2.91 -1.82 -9.91
N TYR A 23 4.04 -1.99 -9.25
CA TYR A 23 4.86 -3.18 -9.34
C TYR A 23 4.99 -3.84 -7.97
N SER A 24 5.24 -5.15 -7.97
CA SER A 24 5.82 -5.81 -6.79
C SER A 24 7.22 -5.23 -6.50
N LYS A 25 7.76 -5.52 -5.31
CA LYS A 25 9.12 -5.06 -4.94
C LYS A 25 10.20 -5.62 -5.87
N GLU A 26 10.00 -6.80 -6.46
CA GLU A 26 10.87 -7.40 -7.48
C GLU A 26 10.66 -6.81 -8.89
N GLY A 27 9.63 -5.98 -9.10
CA GLY A 27 9.40 -5.28 -10.38
C GLY A 27 8.40 -5.94 -11.33
N LEU A 28 7.62 -6.93 -10.89
CA LEU A 28 6.52 -7.46 -11.71
C LEU A 28 5.37 -6.43 -11.74
N LEU A 29 4.95 -6.01 -12.94
CA LEU A 29 3.81 -5.10 -13.12
C LEU A 29 2.50 -5.79 -12.70
N LEU A 30 1.75 -5.16 -11.79
CA LEU A 30 0.50 -5.69 -11.23
C LEU A 30 -0.72 -4.83 -11.56
N ALA A 31 -0.55 -3.51 -11.73
CA ALA A 31 -1.62 -2.63 -12.15
C ALA A 31 -1.13 -1.36 -12.89
N THR A 32 -1.99 -0.75 -13.70
CA THR A 32 -1.70 0.45 -14.54
C THR A 32 -2.68 1.60 -14.31
N GLY A 33 -2.94 1.91 -13.04
CA GLY A 33 -3.90 2.92 -12.59
C GLY A 33 -4.43 2.54 -11.23
N TYR A 34 -5.25 3.39 -10.61
CA TYR A 34 -5.99 3.06 -9.40
C TYR A 34 -7.15 4.04 -9.18
N THR A 35 -8.17 3.62 -8.44
CA THR A 35 -9.40 4.39 -8.23
C THR A 35 -9.32 5.30 -7.01
N ARG A 36 -8.76 4.81 -5.90
CA ARG A 36 -8.52 5.56 -4.65
C ARG A 36 -7.70 4.74 -3.66
N VAL A 37 -7.35 5.34 -2.52
CA VAL A 37 -6.86 4.63 -1.34
C VAL A 37 -7.96 4.56 -0.28
N VAL A 38 -8.32 3.36 0.15
CA VAL A 38 -9.26 3.11 1.25
C VAL A 38 -8.49 2.93 2.55
N ILE A 39 -8.76 3.78 3.55
CA ILE A 39 -8.17 3.66 4.89
C ILE A 39 -9.21 3.05 5.83
N GLY A 40 -9.13 1.72 6.01
CA GLY A 40 -10.01 0.97 6.91
C GLY A 40 -9.39 0.74 8.30
N GLY A 41 -10.13 0.05 9.17
CA GLY A 41 -9.66 -0.32 10.52
C GLY A 41 -8.44 -1.25 10.54
N ARG A 42 -8.06 -1.83 9.40
CA ARG A 42 -6.89 -2.71 9.23
C ARG A 42 -5.72 -2.04 8.52
N GLY A 43 -5.84 -0.75 8.18
CA GLY A 43 -4.84 -0.01 7.42
C GLY A 43 -5.30 0.35 6.01
N PRO A 44 -4.39 0.96 5.22
CA PRO A 44 -4.68 1.44 3.88
C PRO A 44 -4.61 0.29 2.87
N TYR A 45 -5.50 0.34 1.89
CA TYR A 45 -5.48 -0.50 0.70
C TYR A 45 -5.70 0.38 -0.52
N ILE A 46 -4.94 0.13 -1.58
CA ILE A 46 -5.15 0.78 -2.87
C ILE A 46 -6.28 0.00 -3.56
N GLU A 47 -7.31 0.72 -3.98
CA GLU A 47 -8.48 0.20 -4.69
C GLU A 47 -8.28 0.34 -6.20
N PHE A 48 -8.52 -0.73 -6.94
CA PHE A 48 -8.34 -0.79 -8.38
C PHE A 48 -9.61 -1.32 -9.06
N ASP A 49 -10.01 -0.68 -10.17
CA ASP A 49 -10.92 -1.31 -11.12
C ASP A 49 -10.28 -2.54 -11.77
N SER A 50 -11.12 -3.45 -12.27
CA SER A 50 -10.67 -4.63 -13.01
C SER A 50 -9.84 -4.28 -14.26
N SER A 51 -10.08 -3.13 -14.91
CA SER A 51 -9.28 -2.67 -16.05
C SER A 51 -7.86 -2.25 -15.69
N HIS A 52 -7.59 -1.90 -14.43
CA HIS A 52 -6.25 -1.54 -13.99
C HIS A 52 -5.36 -2.77 -13.75
N VAL A 53 -5.95 -3.90 -13.34
CA VAL A 53 -5.19 -5.06 -12.87
C VAL A 53 -4.66 -5.89 -14.03
N VAL A 54 -3.36 -6.22 -14.01
CA VAL A 54 -2.73 -7.12 -14.98
C VAL A 54 -3.03 -8.56 -14.60
N ARG A 55 -4.08 -9.14 -15.19
CA ARG A 55 -4.63 -10.46 -14.81
C ARG A 55 -3.65 -11.61 -15.05
N GLU A 56 -2.81 -11.49 -16.06
CA GLU A 56 -1.79 -12.48 -16.43
C GLU A 56 -0.64 -12.54 -15.41
N ALA A 57 -0.49 -11.49 -14.59
CA ALA A 57 0.54 -11.40 -13.56
C ALA A 57 0.14 -12.06 -12.23
N ILE A 58 -1.07 -12.61 -12.13
CA ILE A 58 -1.60 -13.17 -10.88
C ILE A 58 -2.24 -14.55 -11.07
N HIS A 59 -2.38 -15.29 -9.97
CA HIS A 59 -3.07 -16.57 -9.92
C HIS A 59 -3.84 -16.74 -8.61
N VAL A 60 -4.82 -17.65 -8.58
CA VAL A 60 -5.44 -18.09 -7.32
C VAL A 60 -4.52 -19.14 -6.69
N PRO A 61 -4.03 -18.93 -5.45
CA PRO A 61 -3.15 -19.91 -4.83
C PRO A 61 -3.93 -21.18 -4.46
N LYS A 62 -3.25 -22.34 -4.47
CA LYS A 62 -3.87 -23.66 -4.30
C LYS A 62 -4.76 -23.76 -3.05
N HIS A 63 -4.35 -23.15 -1.93
CA HIS A 63 -5.12 -23.16 -0.69
C HIS A 63 -6.41 -22.34 -0.77
N ALA A 64 -6.53 -21.40 -1.71
CA ALA A 64 -7.70 -20.54 -1.85
C ALA A 64 -8.72 -21.04 -2.89
N LEU A 65 -8.38 -22.06 -3.70
CA LEU A 65 -9.26 -22.58 -4.77
C LEU A 65 -10.66 -22.97 -4.27
N HIS A 66 -10.74 -23.57 -3.07
CA HIS A 66 -12.02 -23.98 -2.48
C HIS A 66 -12.97 -22.79 -2.18
N LYS A 67 -12.44 -21.57 -2.08
CA LYS A 67 -13.25 -20.38 -1.76
C LYS A 67 -13.92 -19.77 -2.98
N LEU A 68 -13.45 -20.08 -4.19
CA LEU A 68 -14.01 -19.54 -5.45
C LEU A 68 -15.45 -19.99 -5.71
N GLN A 69 -15.87 -21.09 -5.11
CA GLN A 69 -17.22 -21.66 -5.29
C GLN A 69 -18.16 -21.30 -4.12
N SER A 70 -17.65 -20.62 -3.10
CA SER A 70 -18.42 -20.29 -1.90
C SER A 70 -19.07 -18.92 -2.05
N THR A 71 -20.39 -18.88 -1.85
CA THR A 71 -21.19 -17.63 -1.84
C THR A 71 -21.03 -16.83 -0.55
N LEU A 72 -20.38 -17.39 0.48
CA LEU A 72 -20.16 -16.74 1.79
C LEU A 72 -18.73 -16.21 1.94
N THR A 73 -18.06 -15.93 0.82
CA THR A 73 -16.69 -15.48 0.79
C THR A 73 -16.66 -13.96 0.58
N TYR A 74 -16.10 -13.20 1.53
CA TYR A 74 -15.99 -11.73 1.40
C TYR A 74 -15.06 -11.27 0.28
N TYR A 75 -14.06 -12.08 -0.08
CA TYR A 75 -13.11 -11.80 -1.15
C TYR A 75 -12.48 -13.06 -1.72
N HIS A 76 -12.13 -13.04 -3.00
CA HIS A 76 -11.25 -14.03 -3.59
C HIS A 76 -9.78 -13.61 -3.45
N GLU A 77 -8.94 -14.52 -2.97
CA GLU A 77 -7.50 -14.29 -2.83
C GLU A 77 -6.78 -14.62 -4.13
N TYR A 78 -5.97 -13.68 -4.60
CA TYR A 78 -5.02 -13.85 -5.68
C TYR A 78 -3.60 -13.53 -5.21
N ARG A 79 -2.61 -14.06 -5.93
CA ARG A 79 -1.19 -13.89 -5.65
C ARG A 79 -0.42 -13.55 -6.92
N SER A 80 0.54 -12.64 -6.81
CA SER A 80 1.45 -12.33 -7.93
C SER A 80 2.30 -13.53 -8.32
N ASN A 81 2.68 -13.59 -9.60
CA ASN A 81 3.44 -14.69 -10.21
C ASN A 81 4.96 -14.60 -9.99
N ASP A 82 5.41 -13.72 -9.11
CA ASP A 82 6.81 -13.52 -8.73
C ASP A 82 7.09 -13.96 -7.28
N LYS A 83 8.35 -13.82 -6.86
CA LYS A 83 8.81 -14.25 -5.52
C LYS A 83 8.21 -13.42 -4.38
N CYS A 84 7.79 -12.18 -4.64
CA CYS A 84 7.12 -11.35 -3.63
C CYS A 84 5.79 -11.95 -3.18
N PHE A 85 5.11 -12.71 -4.04
CA PHE A 85 3.84 -13.38 -3.74
C PHE A 85 2.80 -12.41 -3.13
N VAL A 86 2.76 -11.19 -3.70
CA VAL A 86 1.90 -10.08 -3.30
C VAL A 86 0.46 -10.54 -3.31
N LYS A 87 -0.29 -10.20 -2.25
CA LYS A 87 -1.70 -10.58 -2.15
C LYS A 87 -2.58 -9.52 -2.77
N LEU A 88 -3.47 -9.97 -3.66
CA LEU A 88 -4.56 -9.16 -4.19
C LEU A 88 -5.89 -9.73 -3.70
N TYR A 89 -6.79 -8.85 -3.27
CA TYR A 89 -8.14 -9.20 -2.84
C TYR A 89 -9.12 -8.75 -3.91
N TYR A 90 -9.92 -9.67 -4.46
CA TYR A 90 -11.08 -9.32 -5.29
C TYR A 90 -12.32 -9.36 -4.43
N GLN A 91 -12.91 -8.20 -4.14
CA GLN A 91 -13.99 -8.10 -3.16
C GLN A 91 -15.30 -8.65 -3.71
N GLN A 92 -15.99 -9.42 -2.88
CA GLN A 92 -17.26 -10.07 -3.23
C GLN A 92 -18.43 -9.59 -2.35
N MET A 93 -18.15 -9.09 -1.15
CA MET A 93 -19.18 -8.60 -0.22
C MET A 93 -18.66 -7.45 0.62
N GLY A 94 -19.48 -6.47 0.96
CA GLY A 94 -19.09 -5.37 1.88
C GLY A 94 -18.64 -5.84 3.28
N VAL A 95 -17.87 -5.00 3.98
CA VAL A 95 -17.45 -5.21 5.37
C VAL A 95 -17.69 -3.95 6.22
N SER A 96 -17.89 -4.09 7.52
CA SER A 96 -18.21 -2.95 8.39
C SER A 96 -17.02 -2.06 8.77
N TYR A 97 -15.79 -2.53 8.58
CA TYR A 97 -14.57 -1.87 9.05
C TYR A 97 -13.83 -1.08 7.96
N ALA A 98 -14.30 -1.12 6.72
CA ALA A 98 -13.72 -0.41 5.58
C ALA A 98 -14.79 -0.22 4.50
N ASP A 99 -14.69 0.85 3.73
CA ASP A 99 -15.60 1.15 2.61
C ASP A 99 -15.21 0.38 1.33
N TYR A 100 -14.95 -0.93 1.45
CA TYR A 100 -14.64 -1.76 0.29
C TYR A 100 -15.90 -1.97 -0.56
N GLN A 101 -15.80 -1.61 -1.83
CA GLN A 101 -16.80 -1.89 -2.86
C GLN A 101 -16.61 -3.29 -3.43
N GLU A 102 -17.72 -3.94 -3.73
CA GLU A 102 -17.79 -5.21 -4.46
C GLU A 102 -17.22 -5.02 -5.88
N GLU A 103 -16.70 -6.11 -6.46
CA GLU A 103 -16.09 -6.14 -7.81
C GLU A 103 -14.81 -5.27 -7.98
N MET A 104 -14.34 -4.65 -6.91
CA MET A 104 -13.06 -3.95 -6.88
C MET A 104 -11.92 -4.83 -6.37
N TRP A 105 -10.72 -4.46 -6.76
CA TRP A 105 -9.47 -5.11 -6.36
C TRP A 105 -8.73 -4.29 -5.31
N TYR A 106 -8.06 -4.96 -4.39
CA TYR A 106 -7.32 -4.30 -3.31
C TYR A 106 -5.94 -4.91 -3.13
N ILE A 107 -4.94 -4.03 -2.98
CA ILE A 107 -3.56 -4.40 -2.66
C ILE A 107 -3.04 -3.50 -1.55
N SER A 108 -2.25 -4.07 -0.64
CA SER A 108 -1.58 -3.26 0.38
C SER A 108 -0.50 -2.38 -0.26
N PRO A 109 -0.44 -1.07 0.03
CA PRO A 109 0.63 -0.20 -0.48
C PRO A 109 2.01 -0.61 0.05
N SER A 110 2.10 -1.34 1.18
CA SER A 110 3.38 -1.86 1.69
C SER A 110 4.06 -2.85 0.75
N ASP A 111 3.27 -3.53 -0.08
CA ASP A 111 3.73 -4.65 -0.93
C ASP A 111 4.10 -4.18 -2.34
N LEU A 112 3.94 -2.88 -2.61
CA LEU A 112 4.04 -2.29 -3.94
C LEU A 112 5.10 -1.17 -3.99
N LYS A 113 5.51 -0.87 -5.22
CA LYS A 113 6.26 0.32 -5.63
C LYS A 113 5.70 0.86 -6.95
N THR A 114 6.04 2.09 -7.30
CA THR A 114 5.77 2.67 -8.63
C THR A 114 7.08 2.88 -9.39
N ASP A 115 7.01 3.46 -10.58
CA ASP A 115 8.20 3.87 -11.34
C ASP A 115 9.09 4.86 -10.55
N ASP A 116 8.47 5.73 -9.75
CA ASP A 116 9.16 6.83 -9.05
C ASP A 116 9.31 6.62 -7.53
N ILE A 117 8.56 5.68 -6.94
CA ILE A 117 8.45 5.53 -5.49
C ILE A 117 8.63 4.07 -5.07
N ASP A 118 9.73 3.78 -4.38
CA ASP A 118 10.02 2.45 -3.87
C ASP A 118 9.09 2.06 -2.71
N ASP A 119 8.84 2.96 -1.75
CA ASP A 119 8.02 2.70 -0.57
C ASP A 119 6.78 3.60 -0.50
N LEU A 120 5.63 3.04 -0.87
CA LEU A 120 4.37 3.79 -0.91
C LEU A 120 3.79 4.11 0.47
N LEU A 121 4.29 3.46 1.53
CA LEU A 121 3.81 3.64 2.89
C LEU A 121 4.98 3.74 3.89
N LEU A 122 5.26 4.97 4.32
CA LEU A 122 6.33 5.26 5.29
C LEU A 122 6.06 4.65 6.67
N PRO A 123 7.09 4.48 7.54
CA PRO A 123 6.89 4.05 8.92
C PRO A 123 6.03 5.03 9.72
N PRO A 124 5.34 4.57 10.79
CA PRO A 124 4.44 5.41 11.59
C PRO A 124 5.16 6.44 12.46
N TYR A 125 6.47 6.30 12.64
CA TYR A 125 7.33 7.23 13.36
C TYR A 125 8.41 7.71 12.40
N PRO A 126 8.61 9.03 12.24
CA PRO A 126 9.73 9.55 11.45
C PRO A 126 11.06 9.03 12.00
N SER A 127 12.02 8.68 11.14
CA SER A 127 13.38 8.42 11.60
C SER A 127 14.01 9.73 12.12
N ASP A 128 14.85 9.61 13.16
CA ASP A 128 15.56 10.75 13.77
C ASP A 128 16.50 11.48 12.79
N GLU A 129 16.76 10.94 11.60
CA GLU A 129 17.59 11.56 10.55
C GLU A 129 17.02 12.87 9.98
N SER A 130 15.79 13.25 10.36
CA SER A 130 15.19 14.56 10.05
C SER A 130 15.42 15.63 11.11
N LEU A 131 16.03 15.28 12.25
CA LEU A 131 16.51 16.27 13.21
C LEU A 131 17.93 16.68 12.83
N PRO A 132 18.23 17.98 12.61
CA PRO A 132 19.61 18.41 12.53
C PRO A 132 20.33 17.91 13.79
N SER A 133 21.49 17.30 13.59
CA SER A 133 22.30 16.71 14.65
C SER A 133 22.39 17.69 15.82
N ARG A 134 21.99 17.23 17.01
CA ARG A 134 22.12 17.99 18.26
C ARG A 134 23.59 18.06 18.73
N GLN A 135 24.50 18.30 17.79
CA GLN A 135 25.93 18.46 17.98
C GLN A 135 26.53 19.65 17.21
N GLU A 136 25.73 20.48 16.54
CA GLU A 136 26.18 21.81 16.13
C GLU A 136 25.76 22.83 17.21
N SER A 137 26.64 22.99 18.19
CA SER A 137 26.87 24.20 19.00
C SER A 137 25.82 24.68 20.04
N PHE A 138 25.69 23.95 21.16
CA PHE A 138 25.35 24.60 22.44
C PHE A 138 26.47 25.53 22.97
N ARG A 139 27.64 25.53 22.31
CA ARG A 139 28.81 26.35 22.66
C ARG A 139 28.82 27.71 21.94
N ASP A 140 28.26 27.81 20.74
CA ASP A 140 28.32 29.06 19.95
C ASP A 140 27.14 30.01 20.24
N LEU A 141 26.03 29.51 20.80
CA LEU A 141 24.88 30.35 21.17
C LEU A 141 25.09 31.18 22.45
N PHE A 142 26.06 30.84 23.29
CA PHE A 142 26.29 31.52 24.58
C PHE A 142 27.66 32.17 24.73
N GLY A 143 28.54 32.09 23.72
CA GLY A 143 29.82 32.82 23.73
C GLY A 143 30.68 32.59 24.98
N ILE A 144 30.61 31.41 25.59
CA ILE A 144 31.42 31.10 26.77
C ILE A 144 32.75 30.54 26.30
N ASN A 145 33.75 31.42 26.20
CA ASN A 145 35.15 31.03 26.19
C ASN A 145 35.53 30.56 27.60
N GLY A 146 35.95 29.30 27.73
CA GLY A 146 36.53 28.72 28.93
C GLY A 146 37.44 27.56 28.57
#